data_AF-A0AA39MG98-F1
#
_entry.id   AF-A0AA39MG98-F1
#
_cell.length_a   1.000
_cell.length_b   1.000
_cell.length_c   1.000
_cell.angle_alpha   90.00
_cell.angle_beta   90.00
_cell.angle_gamma   90.00
#
_symmetry.space_group_name_H-M   'P 1'
#
loop_
_entity.id
_entity.type
_entity.pdbx_description
1 polymer ?
#
loop_
_entity_poly.entity_id
_entity_poly.type
_entity_poly.pdbx_seq_one_letter_code
_entity_poly.pdbx_strand_id
1 'polypeptide(L)'
;DVEPFYGYVETAVNALHLIHAAQQRVIPHITRRLNDSEQWDIIKSGSVFVFSVEESGIKRWTDGLLWPLSRIVGNFLVYREISKQLWRSQPRSLMHRTSPSQSSIRYKPSSPNGTTGDHGTFKPNGLVKKTIMVTIDGSDLHLISYYTTEDIHSGKLKSLTDIMSLHMPPHLFRLMNFRVPPKVELGLDGKARLV
;
A
#
# COMPACT_ATOMS: atom_id res chain seq x y z
N ASP A 1 11.48 4.12 -20.50
CA ASP A 1 10.14 3.93 -19.91
C ASP A 1 10.25 3.37 -18.51
N VAL A 2 9.34 3.77 -17.61
CA VAL A 2 9.31 3.28 -16.24
C VAL A 2 8.31 2.12 -16.15
N GLU A 3 8.79 0.95 -15.77
CA GLU A 3 7.97 -0.25 -15.65
C GLU A 3 7.76 -0.63 -14.17
N PRO A 4 6.53 -0.90 -13.71
CA PRO A 4 6.32 -1.45 -12.38
C PRO A 4 6.64 -2.95 -12.36
N PHE A 5 6.96 -3.46 -11.17
CA PHE A 5 6.81 -4.89 -10.94
C PHE A 5 5.30 -5.24 -10.87
N TYR A 6 4.90 -6.41 -11.38
CA TYR A 6 3.50 -6.85 -11.34
C TYR A 6 3.29 -8.07 -10.45
N GLY A 7 2.46 -7.96 -9.42
CA GLY A 7 2.09 -9.06 -8.53
C GLY A 7 1.26 -8.60 -7.33
N TYR A 8 0.97 -9.54 -6.42
CA TYR A 8 0.21 -9.24 -5.20
C TYR A 8 1.10 -9.26 -3.95
N VAL A 9 1.07 -8.15 -3.19
CA VAL A 9 1.81 -8.01 -1.93
C VAL A 9 0.86 -8.29 -0.76
N GLU A 10 0.84 -9.55 -0.33
CA GLU A 10 -0.02 -10.00 0.77
C GLU A 10 0.56 -9.60 2.13
N THR A 11 1.79 -10.06 2.41
CA THR A 11 2.44 -9.98 3.72
C THR A 11 3.59 -8.97 3.75
N ALA A 12 4.05 -8.65 4.96
CA ALA A 12 5.26 -7.83 5.11
C ALA A 12 6.51 -8.54 4.56
N VAL A 13 6.59 -9.87 4.68
CA VAL A 13 7.71 -10.66 4.12
C VAL A 13 7.76 -10.54 2.60
N ASN A 14 6.60 -10.58 1.91
CA ASN A 14 6.52 -10.31 0.47
C ASN A 14 7.13 -8.94 0.12
N ALA A 15 6.79 -7.91 0.91
CA ALA A 15 7.30 -6.56 0.70
C ALA A 15 8.82 -6.47 0.94
N LEU A 16 9.34 -7.17 1.95
CA LEU A 16 10.78 -7.21 2.24
C LEU A 16 11.57 -7.85 1.10
N HIS A 17 11.09 -8.98 0.55
CA HIS A 17 11.71 -9.61 -0.60
C HIS A 17 11.72 -8.70 -1.84
N LEU A 18 10.61 -8.02 -2.12
CA LEU A 18 10.53 -7.09 -3.25
C LEU A 18 11.46 -5.88 -3.06
N ILE A 19 11.56 -5.32 -1.85
CA ILE A 19 12.50 -4.25 -1.55
C ILE A 19 13.95 -4.73 -1.74
N HIS A 20 14.28 -5.92 -1.24
CA HIS A 20 15.61 -6.49 -1.40
C HIS A 20 15.96 -6.74 -2.88
N ALA A 21 15.04 -7.32 -3.64
CA ALA A 21 15.19 -7.55 -5.07
C ALA A 21 15.39 -6.23 -5.85
N ALA A 22 14.68 -5.17 -5.47
CA ALA A 22 14.83 -3.84 -6.07
C ALA A 22 16.20 -3.22 -5.78
N GLN A 23 16.70 -3.32 -4.55
CA GLN A 23 18.06 -2.86 -4.20
C GLN A 23 19.13 -3.59 -5.02
N GLN A 24 18.93 -4.88 -5.30
CA GLN A 24 19.81 -5.69 -6.14
C GLN A 24 19.58 -5.47 -7.64
N ARG A 25 18.67 -4.57 -8.05
CA ARG A 25 18.28 -4.31 -9.45
C ARG A 25 17.74 -5.56 -10.18
N VAL A 26 17.26 -6.55 -9.44
CA VAL A 26 16.59 -7.75 -10.00
C VAL A 26 15.21 -7.41 -10.53
N ILE A 27 14.54 -6.45 -9.88
CA ILE A 27 13.27 -5.88 -10.36
C ILE A 27 13.43 -4.36 -10.55
N PRO A 28 12.56 -3.73 -11.37
CA PRO A 28 12.58 -2.29 -11.55
C PRO A 28 12.27 -1.53 -10.24
N HIS A 29 12.83 -0.33 -10.13
CA HIS A 29 12.48 0.60 -9.06
C HIS A 29 12.47 2.04 -9.55
N ILE A 30 11.79 2.89 -8.79
CA ILE A 30 11.58 4.28 -9.12
C ILE A 30 12.76 5.11 -8.61
N THR A 31 13.42 5.81 -9.52
CA THR A 31 14.59 6.67 -9.26
C THR A 31 14.28 8.15 -9.41
N ARG A 32 13.06 8.52 -9.80
CA ARG A 32 12.58 9.90 -9.91
C ARG A 32 11.07 9.97 -9.85
N ARG A 33 10.52 11.18 -9.69
CA ARG A 33 9.06 11.39 -9.80
C ARG A 33 8.55 11.01 -11.19
N LEU A 34 7.40 10.33 -11.21
CA LEU A 34 6.64 10.03 -12.41
C LEU A 34 5.86 11.25 -12.86
N ASN A 35 5.79 11.47 -14.17
CA ASN A 35 4.88 12.46 -14.74
C ASN A 35 3.45 11.89 -14.84
N ASP A 36 2.48 12.75 -15.15
CA ASP A 36 1.06 12.38 -15.16
C ASP A 36 0.73 11.30 -16.21
N SER A 37 1.41 11.32 -17.37
CA SER A 37 1.22 10.31 -18.42
C SER A 37 1.74 8.94 -17.98
N GLU A 38 2.95 8.89 -17.40
CA GLU A 38 3.52 7.66 -16.86
C GLU A 38 2.61 7.08 -15.78
N GLN A 39 2.17 7.91 -14.83
CA GLN A 39 1.26 7.49 -13.76
C GLN A 39 -0.04 6.90 -14.31
N TRP A 40 -0.64 7.54 -15.31
CA TRP A 40 -1.87 7.07 -15.94
C TRP A 40 -1.73 5.66 -16.52
N ASP A 41 -0.60 5.37 -17.16
CA ASP A 41 -0.39 4.09 -17.85
C ASP A 41 -0.06 2.94 -16.89
N ILE A 42 0.62 3.24 -15.77
CA ILE A 42 1.23 2.22 -14.91
C ILE A 42 0.57 2.08 -13.53
N ILE A 43 -0.28 3.01 -13.09
CA ILE A 43 -0.99 2.88 -11.80
C ILE A 43 -2.30 2.12 -12.01
N LYS A 44 -2.21 0.80 -11.87
CA LYS A 44 -3.31 -0.14 -12.05
C LYS A 44 -3.19 -1.33 -11.10
N SER A 45 -4.21 -2.17 -11.10
CA SER A 45 -4.20 -3.40 -10.29
C SER A 45 -3.00 -4.29 -10.65
N GLY A 46 -2.31 -4.78 -9.63
CA GLY A 46 -1.09 -5.57 -9.73
C GLY A 46 0.20 -4.75 -9.73
N SER A 47 0.16 -3.44 -9.97
CA SER A 47 1.37 -2.62 -10.01
C SER A 47 2.01 -2.47 -8.63
N VAL A 48 3.32 -2.70 -8.56
CA VAL A 48 4.15 -2.52 -7.37
C VAL A 48 5.33 -1.63 -7.71
N PHE A 49 5.55 -0.63 -6.87
CA PHE A 49 6.63 0.33 -6.98
C PHE A 49 7.49 0.27 -5.72
N VAL A 50 8.81 0.26 -5.92
CA VAL A 50 9.79 0.43 -4.85
C VAL A 50 10.61 1.68 -5.14
N PHE A 51 10.97 2.45 -4.12
CA PHE A 51 11.93 3.55 -4.23
C PHE A 51 12.67 3.81 -2.93
N SER A 52 13.92 4.25 -3.03
CA SER A 52 14.66 4.91 -1.94
C SER A 52 14.34 6.40 -1.93
N VAL A 53 14.14 6.96 -0.74
CA VAL A 53 13.96 8.41 -0.55
C VAL A 53 15.23 9.16 -0.98
N GLU A 54 16.39 8.62 -0.65
CA GLU A 54 17.71 9.20 -0.89
C GLU A 54 18.06 9.22 -2.38
N GLU A 55 17.79 8.12 -3.10
CA GLU A 55 18.05 8.03 -4.55
C GLU A 55 17.05 8.86 -5.36
N SER A 56 15.76 8.75 -5.04
CA SER A 56 14.69 9.33 -5.88
C SER A 56 14.28 10.76 -5.51
N GLY A 57 14.60 11.20 -4.30
CA GLY A 57 14.07 12.43 -3.71
C GLY A 57 12.57 12.39 -3.38
N ILE A 58 11.90 11.25 -3.53
CA ILE A 58 10.47 11.10 -3.27
C ILE A 58 10.24 10.83 -1.78
N LYS A 59 9.74 11.83 -1.05
CA LYS A 59 9.35 11.65 0.37
C LYS A 59 7.92 11.15 0.56
N ARG A 60 7.06 11.37 -0.44
CA ARG A 60 5.64 10.99 -0.45
C ARG A 60 5.25 10.61 -1.85
N TRP A 61 4.62 9.44 -1.96
CA TRP A 61 4.06 8.94 -3.21
C TRP A 61 2.78 9.71 -3.58
N THR A 62 2.69 10.12 -4.83
CA THR A 62 1.56 10.87 -5.40
C THR A 62 1.12 10.20 -6.70
N ASP A 63 -0.18 9.95 -6.85
CA ASP A 63 -0.73 9.13 -7.93
C ASP A 63 -1.99 9.74 -8.61
N GLY A 64 -2.36 10.98 -8.26
CA GLY A 64 -3.52 11.66 -8.85
C GLY A 64 -4.91 11.06 -8.51
N LEU A 65 -4.94 9.98 -7.72
CA LEU A 65 -6.15 9.32 -7.25
C LEU A 65 -6.60 9.87 -5.89
N LEU A 66 -7.89 9.72 -5.59
CA LEU A 66 -8.46 10.17 -4.33
C LEU A 66 -8.49 9.03 -3.33
N TRP A 67 -7.87 9.29 -2.18
CA TRP A 67 -7.72 8.35 -1.09
C TRP A 67 -8.26 8.98 0.20
N PRO A 68 -9.19 8.32 0.92
CA PRO A 68 -9.58 8.75 2.26
C PRO A 68 -8.46 8.45 3.27
N LEU A 69 -8.71 8.70 4.56
CA LEU A 69 -7.77 8.35 5.63
C LEU A 69 -7.38 6.87 5.56
N SER A 70 -6.11 6.58 5.83
CA SER A 70 -5.61 5.21 5.85
C SER A 70 -6.22 4.38 6.98
N ARG A 71 -6.21 3.07 6.77
CA ARG A 71 -6.39 2.05 7.81
C ARG A 71 -5.08 1.31 8.00
N ILE A 72 -4.77 0.93 9.24
CA ILE A 72 -3.62 0.07 9.54
C ILE A 72 -4.07 -1.38 9.41
N VAL A 73 -3.40 -2.15 8.57
CA VAL A 73 -3.63 -3.59 8.39
C VAL A 73 -2.28 -4.30 8.47
N GLY A 74 -2.03 -4.99 9.59
CA GLY A 74 -0.70 -5.53 9.90
C GLY A 74 0.36 -4.43 9.90
N ASN A 75 1.35 -4.55 9.02
CA ASN A 75 2.43 -3.57 8.84
C ASN A 75 2.15 -2.51 7.78
N PHE A 76 0.98 -2.54 7.13
CA PHE A 76 0.67 -1.67 6.01
C PHE A 76 -0.28 -0.53 6.40
N LEU A 77 -0.12 0.60 5.72
CA LEU A 77 -1.20 1.57 5.55
C LEU A 77 -1.98 1.20 4.29
N VAL A 78 -3.30 1.10 4.42
CA VAL A 78 -4.21 0.71 3.34
C VAL A 78 -5.21 1.83 3.06
N TYR A 79 -5.42 2.10 1.77
CA TYR A 79 -6.33 3.10 1.26
C TYR A 79 -7.24 2.47 0.21
N ARG A 80 -8.49 2.93 0.12
CA ARG A 80 -9.45 2.49 -0.89
C ARG A 80 -9.93 3.67 -1.72
N GLU A 81 -9.89 3.54 -3.04
CA GLU A 81 -10.22 4.62 -3.98
C GLU A 81 -11.66 5.10 -3.82
N ILE A 82 -11.85 6.41 -3.85
CA ILE A 82 -13.17 7.07 -3.88
C ILE A 82 -13.45 7.68 -5.25
N SER A 83 -14.72 7.65 -5.67
CA SER A 83 -15.12 8.14 -7.00
C SER A 83 -15.09 9.66 -7.08
N LYS A 84 -14.47 10.21 -8.14
CA LYS A 84 -14.41 11.66 -8.41
C LYS A 84 -15.80 12.33 -8.54
N GLN A 85 -16.81 11.58 -8.92
CA GLN A 85 -18.17 12.09 -9.07
C GLN A 85 -18.89 12.14 -7.72
N LEU A 86 -18.76 11.06 -6.95
CA LEU A 86 -19.46 10.89 -5.68
C LEU A 86 -18.97 11.84 -4.58
N TRP A 87 -17.68 12.26 -4.59
CA TRP A 87 -17.22 13.28 -3.62
C TRP A 87 -17.75 14.67 -3.90
N ARG A 88 -17.91 15.07 -5.18
CA ARG A 88 -18.41 16.41 -5.54
C ARG A 88 -19.89 16.59 -5.21
N SER A 89 -20.63 15.49 -5.16
CA SER A 89 -22.05 15.46 -4.84
C SER A 89 -22.35 15.51 -3.34
N GLN A 90 -21.34 15.49 -2.45
CA GLN A 90 -21.59 15.58 -1.01
C GLN A 90 -21.81 17.02 -0.53
N PRO A 91 -22.80 17.27 0.36
CA PRO A 91 -22.95 18.56 1.02
C PRO A 91 -21.69 18.88 1.83
N ARG A 92 -21.10 20.07 1.61
CA ARG A 92 -19.83 20.53 2.22
C ARG A 92 -19.80 20.49 3.77
N SER A 93 -20.95 20.32 4.42
CA SER A 93 -21.09 20.27 5.89
C SER A 93 -20.47 19.01 6.54
N LEU A 94 -20.24 17.93 5.80
CA LEU A 94 -19.62 16.71 6.33
C LEU A 94 -18.09 16.66 6.11
N MET A 95 -17.52 17.59 5.34
CA MET A 95 -16.11 17.55 4.94
C MET A 95 -15.13 18.09 5.99
N HIS A 96 -15.61 18.74 7.06
CA HIS A 96 -14.75 19.35 8.08
C HIS A 96 -15.02 18.78 9.48
N ARG A 97 -14.70 17.50 9.70
CA ARG A 97 -14.50 16.95 11.06
C ARG A 97 -13.04 16.60 11.28
N THR A 98 -12.21 17.64 11.28
CA THR A 98 -10.82 17.64 11.74
C THR A 98 -10.76 18.46 13.03
N SER A 99 -11.27 17.93 14.14
CA SER A 99 -10.99 18.46 15.48
C SER A 99 -11.34 17.41 16.55
N PRO A 100 -10.42 17.09 17.47
CA PRO A 100 -10.74 16.41 18.71
C PRO A 100 -11.05 17.47 19.78
N SER A 101 -12.31 17.80 19.99
CA SER A 101 -12.72 18.49 21.22
C SER A 101 -14.15 18.12 21.60
N GLN A 102 -14.31 17.83 22.89
CA GLN A 102 -15.57 17.56 23.56
C GLN A 102 -16.52 18.76 23.39
N SER A 103 -17.73 18.52 22.90
CA SER A 103 -18.95 19.14 23.45
C SER A 103 -20.20 18.64 22.73
N SER A 104 -21.22 18.44 23.56
CA SER A 104 -22.57 17.96 23.31
C SER A 104 -23.31 18.64 22.15
N ILE A 105 -23.69 17.88 21.12
CA ILE A 105 -24.80 18.24 20.23
C ILE A 105 -25.72 17.03 20.05
N ARG A 106 -26.96 17.26 20.48
CA ARG A 106 -28.15 16.41 20.49
C ARG A 106 -28.37 15.71 19.13
N TYR A 107 -28.14 14.40 19.07
CA TYR A 107 -28.59 13.55 17.98
C TYR A 107 -30.13 13.42 18.06
N LYS A 108 -30.84 13.79 16.98
CA LYS A 108 -32.24 13.38 16.81
C LYS A 108 -32.28 11.93 16.29
N PRO A 109 -33.20 11.08 16.76
CA PRO A 109 -33.25 9.68 16.33
C PRO A 109 -33.90 9.53 14.95
N SER A 110 -33.20 8.79 14.09
CA SER A 110 -33.66 7.85 13.05
C SER A 110 -35.10 7.92 12.52
N SER A 111 -35.23 8.02 11.19
CA SER A 111 -36.30 7.28 10.49
C SER A 111 -35.92 5.80 10.37
N PRO A 112 -36.88 4.87 10.50
CA PRO A 112 -36.62 3.45 10.65
C PRO A 112 -36.88 2.75 9.32
N ASN A 113 -35.83 2.50 8.53
CA ASN A 113 -35.74 1.38 7.56
C ASN A 113 -34.51 1.59 6.66
N GLY A 114 -33.51 0.70 6.78
CA GLY A 114 -32.46 0.52 5.78
C GLY A 114 -31.02 0.73 6.28
N THR A 115 -30.39 -0.36 6.71
CA THR A 115 -28.94 -0.57 6.82
C THR A 115 -28.09 0.21 5.80
N THR A 116 -27.19 1.13 6.22
CA THR A 116 -26.13 1.64 5.33
C THR A 116 -24.94 2.25 6.11
N GLY A 117 -23.94 1.43 6.43
CA GLY A 117 -22.59 1.94 6.67
C GLY A 117 -21.97 2.40 5.34
N ASP A 118 -21.19 3.47 5.31
CA ASP A 118 -20.04 3.75 4.40
C ASP A 118 -20.11 3.44 2.88
N HIS A 119 -21.27 3.11 2.30
CA HIS A 119 -21.39 2.51 0.96
C HIS A 119 -21.47 3.52 -0.20
N GLY A 120 -21.50 4.83 0.07
CA GLY A 120 -21.80 5.86 -0.95
C GLY A 120 -20.60 6.59 -1.57
N THR A 121 -19.38 6.44 -1.06
CA THR A 121 -18.21 7.25 -1.49
C THR A 121 -17.17 6.46 -2.26
N PHE A 122 -16.97 5.20 -1.88
CA PHE A 122 -15.99 4.35 -2.52
C PHE A 122 -16.39 4.02 -3.95
N LYS A 123 -15.40 3.97 -4.82
CA LYS A 123 -15.60 3.53 -6.19
C LYS A 123 -15.93 2.03 -6.19
N PRO A 124 -17.02 1.58 -6.83
CA PRO A 124 -17.28 0.17 -7.05
C PRO A 124 -16.09 -0.45 -7.80
N ASN A 125 -15.57 -1.57 -7.30
CA ASN A 125 -14.33 -2.18 -7.80
C ASN A 125 -13.13 -1.20 -7.89
N GLY A 126 -13.09 -0.21 -6.99
CA GLY A 126 -12.02 0.78 -6.93
C GLY A 126 -10.68 0.16 -6.53
N LEU A 127 -9.61 0.86 -6.88
CA LEU A 127 -8.27 0.44 -6.55
C LEU A 127 -8.05 0.48 -5.03
N VAL A 128 -7.29 -0.49 -4.52
CA VAL A 128 -6.75 -0.49 -3.17
C VAL A 128 -5.26 -0.20 -3.27
N LYS A 129 -4.78 0.75 -2.46
CA LYS A 129 -3.36 1.06 -2.31
C LYS A 129 -2.88 0.57 -0.95
N LYS A 130 -1.80 -0.21 -0.94
CA LYS A 130 -1.12 -0.72 0.25
C LYS A 130 0.31 -0.16 0.27
N THR A 131 0.72 0.44 1.38
CA THR A 131 2.05 1.06 1.50
C THR A 131 2.78 0.60 2.76
N ILE A 132 4.09 0.42 2.64
CA ILE A 132 5.00 0.18 3.77
C ILE A 132 6.32 0.92 3.53
N MET A 133 6.98 1.30 4.62
CA MET A 133 8.32 1.88 4.62
C MET A 133 9.23 0.98 5.45
N VAL A 134 10.45 0.76 4.97
CA VAL A 134 11.47 -0.06 5.61
C VAL A 134 12.81 0.65 5.48
N THR A 135 13.55 0.73 6.59
CA THR A 135 14.89 1.32 6.59
C THR A 135 15.95 0.22 6.51
N ILE A 136 16.86 0.32 5.55
CA ILE A 136 17.99 -0.61 5.34
C ILE A 136 19.25 0.23 5.20
N ASP A 137 20.26 -0.04 6.03
CA ASP A 137 21.54 0.69 6.05
C ASP A 137 21.38 2.23 6.10
N GLY A 138 20.37 2.69 6.83
CA GLY A 138 20.05 4.12 6.98
C GLY A 138 19.31 4.75 5.80
N SER A 139 19.00 3.99 4.74
CA SER A 139 18.18 4.45 3.62
C SER A 139 16.71 4.04 3.80
N ASP A 140 15.80 4.99 3.61
CA ASP A 140 14.36 4.73 3.71
C ASP A 140 13.81 4.26 2.36
N LEU A 141 13.35 3.01 2.34
CA LEU A 141 12.77 2.35 1.17
C LEU A 141 11.26 2.25 1.34
N HIS A 142 10.54 2.74 0.34
CA HIS A 142 9.09 2.65 0.28
C HIS A 142 8.66 1.60 -0.73
N LEU A 143 7.64 0.83 -0.37
CA LEU A 143 6.89 0.00 -1.30
C LEU A 143 5.45 0.48 -1.39
N ILE A 144 4.96 0.66 -2.61
CA ILE A 144 3.58 1.02 -2.95
C ILE A 144 3.02 -0.09 -3.83
N SER A 145 1.93 -0.73 -3.38
CA SER A 145 1.26 -1.80 -4.11
C SER A 145 -0.19 -1.42 -4.38
N TYR A 146 -0.65 -1.73 -5.59
CA TYR A 146 -2.00 -1.49 -6.06
C TYR A 146 -2.69 -2.79 -6.45
N TYR A 147 -3.96 -2.96 -6.10
CA TYR A 147 -4.76 -4.11 -6.51
C TYR A 147 -6.25 -3.80 -6.46
N THR A 148 -7.07 -4.53 -7.21
CA THR A 148 -8.51 -4.61 -6.98
C THR A 148 -8.85 -5.89 -6.23
N THR A 149 -9.93 -5.88 -5.45
CA THR A 149 -10.41 -7.09 -4.77
C THR A 149 -10.83 -8.17 -5.76
N GLU A 150 -11.37 -7.78 -6.92
CA GLU A 150 -11.73 -8.71 -8.00
C GLU A 150 -10.52 -9.44 -8.58
N ASP A 151 -9.41 -8.74 -8.85
CA ASP A 151 -8.21 -9.38 -9.42
C ASP A 151 -7.54 -10.35 -8.43
N ILE A 152 -7.73 -10.15 -7.12
CA ILE A 152 -7.34 -11.12 -6.09
C ILE A 152 -8.26 -12.34 -6.14
N HIS A 153 -9.58 -12.15 -6.06
CA HIS A 153 -10.53 -13.26 -6.01
C HIS A 153 -10.53 -14.13 -7.27
N SER A 154 -10.27 -13.52 -8.43
CA SER A 154 -10.14 -14.22 -9.71
C SER A 154 -8.77 -14.91 -9.89
N GLY A 155 -7.82 -14.71 -8.98
CA GLY A 155 -6.47 -15.27 -9.08
C GLY A 155 -5.64 -14.69 -10.24
N LYS A 156 -6.04 -13.53 -10.78
CA LYS A 156 -5.38 -12.90 -11.93
C LYS A 156 -3.99 -12.34 -11.58
N LEU A 157 -3.80 -11.90 -10.34
CA LEU A 157 -2.51 -11.36 -9.90
C LEU A 157 -1.51 -12.50 -9.64
N LYS A 158 -0.35 -12.42 -10.32
CA LYS A 158 0.71 -13.42 -10.20
C LYS A 158 1.23 -13.54 -8.75
N SER A 159 1.52 -14.77 -8.36
CA SER A 159 2.28 -15.08 -7.14
C SER A 159 3.71 -14.55 -7.26
N LEU A 160 4.32 -14.21 -6.11
CA LEU A 160 5.69 -13.72 -6.02
C LEU A 160 6.74 -14.84 -5.92
N THR A 161 6.39 -16.08 -6.27
CA THR A 161 7.19 -17.29 -5.98
C THR A 161 8.67 -17.14 -6.35
N ASP A 162 8.98 -16.60 -7.53
CA ASP A 162 10.35 -16.41 -8.00
C ASP A 162 11.13 -15.44 -7.10
N ILE A 163 10.49 -14.34 -6.70
CA ILE A 163 11.07 -13.32 -5.81
C ILE A 163 11.21 -13.85 -4.38
N MET A 164 10.26 -14.67 -3.91
CA MET A 164 10.32 -15.29 -2.58
C MET A 164 11.44 -16.34 -2.47
N SER A 165 11.94 -16.86 -3.59
CA SER A 165 13.08 -17.78 -3.62
C SER A 165 14.44 -17.10 -3.42
N LEU A 166 14.51 -15.78 -3.61
CA LEU A 166 15.74 -15.01 -3.43
C LEU A 166 16.20 -15.09 -1.97
N HIS A 167 17.47 -15.42 -1.76
CA HIS A 167 18.02 -15.40 -0.41
C HIS A 167 18.10 -13.96 0.11
N MET A 168 17.31 -13.68 1.14
CA MET A 168 17.22 -12.38 1.79
C MET A 168 17.68 -12.51 3.24
N PRO A 169 18.90 -12.08 3.59
CA PRO A 169 19.41 -12.19 4.95
C PRO A 169 18.60 -11.34 5.95
N PRO A 170 18.07 -11.93 7.04
CA PRO A 170 17.23 -11.20 8.01
C PRO A 170 17.89 -9.98 8.66
N HIS A 171 19.20 -10.01 8.84
CA HIS A 171 19.97 -8.95 9.52
C HIS A 171 20.00 -7.62 8.75
N LEU A 172 19.62 -7.62 7.46
CA LEU A 172 19.48 -6.41 6.67
C LEU A 172 18.33 -5.51 7.16
N PHE A 173 17.36 -6.07 7.88
CA PHE A 173 16.13 -5.38 8.24
C PHE A 173 16.08 -5.09 9.73
N ARG A 174 15.78 -3.83 10.07
CA ARG A 174 15.49 -3.46 11.45
C ARG A 174 14.07 -3.85 11.84
N LEU A 175 13.89 -5.12 12.24
CA LEU A 175 12.58 -5.72 12.53
C LEU A 175 11.80 -5.02 13.66
N MET A 176 12.47 -4.31 14.57
CA MET A 176 11.82 -3.57 15.66
C MET A 176 10.95 -2.39 15.19
N ASN A 177 11.13 -1.92 13.95
CA ASN A 177 10.34 -0.82 13.41
C ASN A 177 8.96 -1.28 12.90
N PHE A 178 8.70 -2.59 12.88
CA PHE A 178 7.44 -3.16 12.41
C PHE A 178 6.41 -3.22 13.53
N ARG A 179 5.14 -2.97 13.20
CA ARG A 179 4.01 -3.10 14.14
C ARG A 179 3.78 -4.56 14.52
N VAL A 180 3.96 -5.43 13.54
CA VAL A 180 3.94 -6.89 13.66
C VAL A 180 5.26 -7.41 13.10
N PRO A 181 6.31 -7.53 13.93
CA PRO A 181 7.62 -7.96 13.45
C PRO A 181 7.57 -9.35 12.79
N PRO A 182 8.14 -9.53 11.58
CA PRO A 182 8.39 -10.85 11.01
C PRO A 182 9.27 -11.70 11.94
N LYS A 183 9.08 -13.02 11.94
CA LYS A 183 9.90 -13.92 12.74
C LYS A 183 11.12 -14.37 11.93
N VAL A 184 12.18 -14.75 12.63
CA VAL A 184 13.36 -15.34 12.01
C VAL A 184 13.37 -16.83 12.33
N GLU A 185 13.40 -17.67 11.30
CA GLU A 185 13.49 -19.12 11.42
C GLU A 185 14.71 -19.67 10.70
N LEU A 186 15.29 -20.74 11.24
CA LEU A 186 16.40 -21.45 10.62
C LEU A 186 15.84 -22.51 9.66
N GLY A 187 16.16 -22.39 8.37
CA GLY A 187 15.80 -23.42 7.39
C GLY A 187 16.61 -24.69 7.54
N LEU A 188 16.18 -25.75 6.86
CA LEU A 188 16.87 -27.07 6.84
C LEU A 188 18.30 -26.99 6.29
N ASP A 189 18.59 -25.97 5.49
CA ASP A 189 19.92 -25.66 4.95
C ASP A 189 20.80 -24.82 5.90
N GLY A 190 20.35 -24.60 7.14
CA GLY A 190 21.04 -23.78 8.12
C GLY A 190 20.99 -22.27 7.86
N LYS A 191 20.19 -21.81 6.89
CA LYS A 191 20.06 -20.37 6.60
C LYS A 191 18.86 -19.77 7.31
N ALA A 192 19.09 -18.65 8.00
CA ALA A 192 18.04 -17.86 8.60
C ALA A 192 17.16 -17.20 7.53
N ARG A 193 15.84 -17.26 7.69
CA ARG A 193 14.83 -16.68 6.80
C ARG A 193 13.77 -15.94 7.60
N LEU A 194 13.17 -14.92 6.99
CA LEU A 194 11.99 -14.26 7.54
C LEU A 194 10.73 -15.04 7.20
N VAL A 195 9.85 -15.21 8.19
CA VAL A 195 8.52 -15.83 8.06
C VAL A 195 7.43 -14.96 8.67
#